data_AF-A0A268JP98-F1
#
_entry.id   AF-A0A268JP98-F1
#
_cell.length_a   1.000
_cell.length_b   1.000
_cell.length_c   1.000
_cell.angle_alpha   90.00
_cell.angle_beta   90.00
_cell.angle_gamma   90.00
#
_symmetry.space_group_name_H-M   'P 1'
#
loop_
_entity.id
_entity.type
_entity.pdbx_description
1 polymer ?
#
loop_
_entity_poly.entity_id
_entity_poly.type
_entity_poly.pdbx_seq_one_letter_code
_entity_poly.pdbx_strand_id
1 'polypeptide(L)'
;MTLETMELIEFFLSYYLSVQVMFSILVFLLGRIVLDVFETGVYENPKTVFQRTLTFVTNTFLGVGPYLNKKFLKYSFLKRKFFMLIAIVVQFFASVIVYYVIKNLLRLILL
;
A
#
# COMPACT_ATOMS: atom_id res chain seq x y z
N MET A 1 -3.47 -26.92 -9.81
CA MET A 1 -2.55 -26.12 -8.96
C MET A 1 -2.27 -26.94 -7.71
N THR A 2 -1.02 -27.07 -7.24
CA THR A 2 -0.73 -27.84 -6.00
C THR A 2 -1.14 -27.03 -4.76
N LEU A 3 -1.46 -27.71 -3.65
CA LEU A 3 -1.77 -27.07 -2.36
C LEU A 3 -0.68 -26.07 -1.96
N GLU A 4 0.59 -26.44 -2.17
CA GLU A 4 1.77 -25.60 -1.93
C GLU A 4 1.73 -24.28 -2.71
N THR A 5 1.25 -24.30 -3.95
CA THR A 5 1.16 -23.08 -4.78
C THR A 5 0.09 -22.13 -4.22
N MET A 6 -1.02 -22.66 -3.70
CA MET A 6 -2.07 -21.84 -3.09
C MET A 6 -1.59 -21.17 -1.80
N GLU A 7 -0.93 -21.93 -0.93
CA GLU A 7 -0.36 -21.41 0.32
C GLU A 7 0.67 -20.30 0.04
N LEU A 8 1.49 -20.48 -0.99
CA LEU A 8 2.45 -19.47 -1.43
C LEU A 8 1.76 -18.18 -1.90
N ILE A 9 0.68 -18.28 -2.69
CA ILE A 9 -0.09 -17.11 -3.15
C ILE A 9 -0.76 -16.40 -1.97
N GLU A 10 -1.39 -17.15 -1.05
CA GLU A 10 -2.01 -16.58 0.15
C GLU A 10 -0.97 -15.86 1.03
N PHE A 11 0.23 -16.44 1.17
CA PHE A 11 1.35 -15.83 1.87
C PHE A 11 1.76 -14.50 1.22
N PHE A 12 2.04 -14.49 -0.09
CA PHE A 12 2.44 -13.26 -0.78
C PHE A 12 1.37 -12.18 -0.73
N LEU A 13 0.09 -12.56 -0.84
CA LEU A 13 -1.02 -11.63 -0.72
C LEU A 13 -1.09 -10.99 0.67
N SER A 14 -1.04 -11.81 1.73
CA SER A 14 -1.07 -11.31 3.10
C SER A 14 0.14 -10.43 3.41
N TYR A 15 1.33 -10.82 2.94
CA TYR A 15 2.55 -10.03 3.06
C TYR A 15 2.41 -8.68 2.36
N TYR A 16 1.97 -8.66 1.09
CA TYR A 16 1.75 -7.44 0.32
C TYR A 16 0.77 -6.47 1.02
N LEU A 17 -0.38 -6.97 1.48
CA LEU A 17 -1.37 -6.16 2.18
C LEU A 17 -0.84 -5.62 3.52
N SER A 18 0.00 -6.40 4.20
CA SER A 18 0.67 -5.98 5.45
C SER A 18 1.68 -4.88 5.19
N VAL A 19 2.50 -4.99 4.13
CA VAL A 19 3.46 -3.94 3.72
C VAL A 19 2.76 -2.61 3.47
N GLN A 20 1.60 -2.62 2.80
CA GLN A 20 0.82 -1.40 2.54
C GLN A 20 0.37 -0.69 3.81
N VAL A 21 -0.14 -1.46 4.78
CA VAL A 21 -0.59 -0.92 6.08
C VAL A 21 0.62 -0.40 6.86
N MET A 22 1.71 -1.17 6.90
CA MET A 22 2.94 -0.79 7.59
C MET A 22 3.56 0.48 7.04
N PHE A 23 3.63 0.61 5.71
CA PHE A 23 4.15 1.82 5.10
C PHE A 23 3.28 3.04 5.40
N SER A 24 1.96 2.86 5.47
CA SER A 24 1.03 3.93 5.86
C SER A 24 1.23 4.37 7.31
N ILE A 25 1.53 3.42 8.20
CA ILE A 25 1.94 3.72 9.59
C ILE A 25 3.28 4.46 9.63
N LEU A 26 4.27 4.07 8.81
CA LEU A 26 5.55 4.79 8.72
C LEU A 26 5.35 6.25 8.27
N VAL A 27 4.50 6.49 7.26
CA VAL A 27 4.13 7.85 6.84
C VAL A 27 3.40 8.59 7.96
N PHE A 28 2.52 7.93 8.70
CA PHE A 28 1.86 8.52 9.87
C PHE A 28 2.83 8.88 10.98
N LEU A 29 3.90 8.11 11.23
CA LEU A 29 4.88 8.42 12.27
C LEU A 29 5.86 9.50 11.80
N LEU A 30 6.58 9.22 10.73
CA LEU A 30 7.74 9.99 10.28
C LEU A 30 7.38 11.13 9.31
N GLY A 31 6.19 11.12 8.71
CA GLY A 31 5.71 12.19 7.85
C GLY A 31 6.64 12.45 6.67
N ARG A 32 7.21 13.67 6.61
CA ARG A 32 8.02 14.14 5.47
C ARG A 32 9.23 13.25 5.19
N ILE A 33 9.90 12.73 6.20
CA ILE A 33 11.11 11.91 6.03
C ILE A 33 10.83 10.71 5.10
N VAL A 34 9.70 10.03 5.29
CA VAL A 34 9.32 8.88 4.46
C VAL A 34 8.82 9.32 3.09
N LEU A 35 8.16 10.48 3.01
CA LEU A 35 7.68 11.01 1.73
C LEU A 35 8.83 11.44 0.84
N ASP A 36 9.86 12.08 1.37
CA ASP A 36 11.01 12.54 0.58
C ASP A 36 11.74 11.34 -0.04
N VAL A 37 11.91 10.26 0.73
CA VAL A 37 12.45 8.98 0.22
C VAL A 37 11.53 8.35 -0.82
N PHE A 38 10.22 8.34 -0.59
CA PHE A 38 9.24 7.82 -1.54
C PHE A 38 9.23 8.61 -2.85
N GLU A 39 9.23 9.94 -2.78
CA GLU A 39 9.25 10.85 -3.94
C GLU A 39 10.56 10.72 -4.73
N THR A 40 11.67 10.38 -4.07
CA THR A 40 12.93 10.04 -4.76
C THR A 40 12.80 8.77 -5.61
N GLY A 41 11.95 7.82 -5.20
CA GLY A 41 11.65 6.59 -5.93
C GLY A 41 10.54 6.70 -6.97
N VAL A 42 9.88 7.86 -7.10
CA VAL A 42 8.75 8.12 -7.99
C VAL A 42 9.11 9.26 -8.94
N TYR A 43 9.33 8.95 -10.21
CA TYR A 43 9.66 9.97 -11.20
C TYR A 43 8.39 10.72 -11.62
N GLU A 44 8.37 12.06 -11.49
CA GLU A 44 7.22 12.87 -11.92
C GLU A 44 6.99 12.83 -13.44
N ASN A 45 8.08 12.81 -14.22
CA ASN A 45 8.03 12.74 -15.69
C ASN A 45 8.94 11.61 -16.20
N PRO A 46 8.51 10.34 -16.10
CA PRO A 46 9.33 9.20 -16.47
C PRO A 46 9.50 9.13 -18.00
N LYS A 47 10.72 9.40 -18.46
CA LYS A 47 11.09 9.44 -19.89
C LYS A 47 11.40 8.07 -20.46
N THR A 48 11.92 7.16 -19.63
CA THR A 48 12.32 5.80 -20.05
C THR A 48 11.35 4.74 -19.51
N VAL A 49 11.30 3.58 -20.19
CA VAL A 49 10.51 2.43 -19.72
C VAL A 49 10.93 2.02 -18.31
N PHE A 50 12.24 2.02 -18.02
CA PHE A 50 12.77 1.74 -16.69
C PHE A 50 12.21 2.68 -15.62
N GLN A 51 12.20 3.99 -15.86
CA GLN A 51 11.63 4.97 -14.92
C GLN A 51 10.13 4.78 -14.70
N ARG A 52 9.39 4.42 -15.77
CA ARG A 52 7.95 4.11 -15.68
C ARG A 52 7.72 2.87 -14.82
N THR A 53 8.48 1.81 -15.04
CA THR A 53 8.37 0.57 -14.27
C THR A 53 8.71 0.80 -12.79
N LEU A 54 9.81 1.48 -12.49
CA LEU A 54 10.15 1.83 -11.11
C LEU A 54 9.04 2.64 -10.43
N THR A 55 8.56 3.69 -11.10
CA THR A 55 7.46 4.52 -10.59
C THR A 55 6.20 3.70 -10.32
N PHE A 56 5.85 2.79 -11.23
CA PHE A 56 4.71 1.90 -11.08
C PHE A 56 4.89 0.95 -9.90
N VAL A 57 6.06 0.32 -9.75
CA VAL A 57 6.37 -0.59 -8.64
C VAL A 57 6.32 0.17 -7.32
N THR A 58 7.02 1.31 -7.20
CA THR A 58 7.02 2.11 -5.97
C THR A 58 5.61 2.54 -5.57
N ASN A 59 4.80 3.03 -6.52
CA ASN A 59 3.40 3.39 -6.25
C ASN A 59 2.55 2.17 -5.87
N THR A 60 2.75 1.04 -6.53
CA THR A 60 1.95 -0.18 -6.31
C THR A 60 2.23 -0.80 -4.95
N PHE A 61 3.47 -0.75 -4.46
CA PHE A 61 3.85 -1.39 -3.19
C PHE A 61 3.80 -0.43 -1.99
N LEU A 62 4.02 0.86 -2.21
CA LEU A 62 4.20 1.84 -1.14
C LEU A 62 3.28 3.06 -1.26
N GLY A 63 2.40 3.12 -2.27
CA GLY A 63 1.71 4.36 -2.63
C GLY A 63 0.54 4.78 -1.74
N VAL A 64 -0.11 3.85 -1.00
CA VAL A 64 -1.35 4.18 -0.28
C VAL A 64 -1.13 5.23 0.82
N GLY A 65 -0.12 5.04 1.67
CA GLY A 65 0.24 5.98 2.74
C GLY A 65 0.61 7.39 2.23
N PRO A 66 1.58 7.51 1.31
CA PRO A 66 1.95 8.78 0.68
C PRO A 66 0.78 9.48 -0.02
N TYR A 67 -0.04 8.73 -0.76
CA TYR A 67 -1.22 9.27 -1.43
C TYR A 67 -2.20 9.90 -0.43
N LEU A 68 -2.54 9.18 0.64
CA LEU A 68 -3.44 9.67 1.69
C LEU A 68 -2.86 10.90 2.39
N ASN A 69 -1.58 10.87 2.76
CA ASN A 69 -0.95 11.99 3.43
C ASN A 69 -0.90 13.25 2.53
N LYS A 70 -0.62 13.08 1.22
CA LYS A 70 -0.66 14.16 0.23
C LYS A 70 -2.06 14.77 0.13
N LYS A 71 -3.11 13.95 0.14
CA LYS A 71 -4.52 14.39 0.16
C LYS A 71 -4.88 15.20 1.41
N PHE A 72 -4.23 14.93 2.53
CA PHE A 72 -4.47 15.62 3.81
C PHE A 72 -3.53 16.81 4.07
N LEU A 73 -2.63 17.17 3.14
CA LEU A 73 -1.74 18.33 3.26
C LEU A 73 -2.48 19.67 3.41
N LYS A 74 -3.73 19.74 2.94
CA LYS A 74 -4.61 20.92 3.07
C LYS A 74 -5.02 21.25 4.51
N TYR A 75 -4.82 20.33 5.45
CA TYR A 75 -5.20 20.49 6.86
C TYR A 75 -3.99 20.82 7.74
N SER A 76 -4.25 21.38 8.93
CA SER A 76 -3.21 21.58 9.95
C SER A 76 -2.56 20.26 10.36
N PHE A 77 -1.32 20.31 10.88
CA PHE A 77 -0.54 19.13 11.22
C PHE A 77 -1.31 18.12 12.09
N LEU A 78 -1.99 18.59 13.14
CA LEU A 78 -2.76 17.74 14.05
C LEU A 78 -3.96 17.08 13.35
N LYS A 79 -4.73 17.86 12.58
CA LYS A 79 -5.86 17.35 11.79
C LYS A 79 -5.40 16.32 10.77
N ARG A 80 -4.26 16.56 10.11
CA ARG A 80 -3.66 15.61 9.17
C ARG A 80 -3.31 14.29 9.84
N LYS A 81 -2.66 14.31 11.00
CA LYS A 81 -2.33 13.08 11.75
C LYS A 81 -3.61 12.33 12.16
N PHE A 82 -4.64 13.04 12.63
CA PHE A 82 -5.92 12.44 12.97
C PHE A 82 -6.59 11.76 11.77
N PHE A 83 -6.66 12.42 10.61
CA PHE A 83 -7.22 11.81 9.39
C PHE A 83 -6.37 10.65 8.87
N MET A 84 -5.05 10.72 8.96
CA MET A 84 -4.16 9.60 8.64
C MET A 84 -4.43 8.39 9.54
N LEU A 85 -4.63 8.60 10.85
CA LEU A 85 -4.94 7.52 11.78
C LEU A 85 -6.25 6.82 11.39
N ILE A 86 -7.31 7.58 11.12
CA ILE A 86 -8.59 7.03 10.64
C ILE A 86 -8.38 6.25 9.33
N ALA A 87 -7.61 6.82 8.40
CA ALA A 87 -7.37 6.19 7.11
C ALA A 87 -6.59 4.86 7.23
N ILE A 88 -5.62 4.78 8.16
CA ILE A 88 -4.90 3.53 8.46
C ILE A 88 -5.85 2.47 9.01
N VAL A 89 -6.75 2.84 9.92
CA VAL A 89 -7.74 1.91 10.47
C VAL A 89 -8.65 1.39 9.36
N VAL A 90 -9.17 2.29 8.52
CA VAL A 90 -10.00 1.91 7.36
C VAL A 90 -9.23 1.01 6.40
N GLN A 91 -7.97 1.34 6.11
CA GLN A 91 -7.10 0.55 5.24
C GLN A 91 -6.83 -0.84 5.80
N PHE A 92 -6.61 -0.96 7.11
CA PHE A 92 -6.42 -2.27 7.76
C PHE A 92 -7.64 -3.17 7.54
N PHE A 93 -8.85 -2.67 7.82
CA PHE A 93 -10.07 -3.45 7.59
C PHE A 93 -10.29 -3.75 6.10
N ALA A 94 -10.03 -2.78 5.22
CA ALA A 94 -10.11 -2.99 3.78
C ALA A 94 -9.14 -4.09 3.32
N SER A 95 -7.90 -4.09 3.81
CA SER A 95 -6.91 -5.15 3.53
C SER A 95 -7.39 -6.52 3.98
N VAL A 96 -7.96 -6.64 5.18
CA VAL A 96 -8.51 -7.91 5.67
C VAL A 96 -9.65 -8.41 4.77
N ILE A 97 -10.57 -7.51 4.37
CA ILE A 97 -11.66 -7.86 3.46
C ILE A 97 -11.12 -8.33 2.10
N VAL A 98 -10.18 -7.58 1.52
CA VAL A 98 -9.55 -7.93 0.24
C VAL A 98 -8.86 -9.29 0.30
N TYR A 99 -8.14 -9.57 1.40
CA TYR A 99 -7.50 -10.88 1.61
C TYR A 99 -8.52 -12.01 1.55
N TYR A 100 -9.61 -11.92 2.32
CA TYR A 100 -10.62 -12.98 2.35
C TYR A 100 -11.39 -13.11 1.03
N VAL A 101 -11.68 -12.00 0.35
CA VAL A 101 -12.32 -12.03 -0.97
C VAL A 101 -11.44 -12.78 -1.97
N ILE A 102 -10.16 -12.43 -2.08
CA ILE A 102 -9.24 -13.08 -3.02
C ILE A 102 -9.02 -14.55 -2.62
N LYS A 103 -8.84 -14.84 -1.34
CA LYS A 103 -8.72 -16.21 -0.83
C LYS A 103 -9.92 -17.09 -1.23
N ASN A 104 -11.13 -16.57 -1.06
CA ASN A 104 -12.35 -17.31 -1.41
C ASN A 104 -12.49 -17.46 -2.93
N LEU A 105 -12.16 -16.44 -3.72
CA LEU A 105 -12.16 -16.53 -5.18
C LEU A 105 -11.15 -17.57 -5.69
N LEU A 106 -9.94 -17.60 -5.13
CA LEU A 106 -8.93 -18.61 -5.47
C LEU A 106 -9.44 -20.02 -5.18
N ARG A 107 -10.07 -20.23 -4.02
CA ARG A 107 -10.68 -21.52 -3.67
C ARG A 107 -11.80 -21.90 -4.63
N LEU A 108 -12.63 -20.95 -5.06
CA LEU A 108 -13.76 -21.20 -5.96
C LEU A 108 -13.33 -21.56 -7.38
N ILE A 109 -12.26 -20.92 -7.88
CA ILE A 109 -11.73 -21.20 -9.23
C ILE A 109 -11.01 -22.56 -9.28
N LEU A 110 -10.48 -23.03 -8.15
CA LEU A 110 -9.66 -24.23 -8.05
C LEU A 110 -10.42 -25.47 -7.56
N LEU A 111 -11.68 -25.31 -7.14
CA LEU A 111 -12.66 -26.39 -6.90
C LEU A 111 -13.30 -26.81 -8.24
#